data_AF-A0A847DLC8-F1
#
_entry.id   AF-A0A847DLC8-F1
#
_cell.length_a   1.000
_cell.length_b   1.000
_cell.length_c   1.000
_cell.angle_alpha   90.00
_cell.angle_beta   90.00
_cell.angle_gamma   90.00
#
_symmetry.space_group_name_H-M   'P 1'
#
loop_
_entity.id
_entity.type
_entity.pdbx_description
1 polymer ?
#
loop_
_entity_poly.entity_id
_entity_poly.type
_entity_poly.pdbx_seq_one_letter_code
_entity_poly.pdbx_strand_id
1 'polypeptide(L)'
;MIITGFTGEAIYNAIPQRGEISCQGGAPASEKLMPPWCEPGSKTIVRNRELTGTLNSTDLRTSGNVSVIMNMDLDSTSYTGKIWGTFFWTVPDRGGWEGAYEGEYNGQTSVAYRYTGHGTGEFHNMKIEVYAIWAAGKGERLSGHIIEPDRGR
;
A
#
# COMPACT_ATOMS: atom_id res chain seq x y z
N MET A 1 -4.51 -23.25 14.97
CA MET A 1 -4.26 -22.09 14.06
C MET A 1 -2.76 -21.89 14.02
N ILE A 2 -2.16 -21.73 12.83
CA ILE A 2 -0.71 -21.53 12.68
C ILE A 2 -0.47 -20.08 12.24
N ILE A 3 0.47 -19.40 12.89
CA ILE A 3 0.87 -18.02 12.58
C ILE A 3 2.34 -18.04 12.17
N THR A 4 2.62 -17.63 10.93
CA THR A 4 4.00 -17.51 10.42
C THR A 4 4.35 -16.05 10.21
N GLY A 5 5.37 -15.55 10.90
CA GLY A 5 5.87 -14.19 10.73
C GLY A 5 6.82 -14.06 9.54
N PHE A 6 6.83 -12.89 8.89
CA PHE A 6 7.75 -12.55 7.82
C PHE A 6 8.15 -11.07 7.88
N THR A 7 9.27 -10.74 7.23
CA THR A 7 9.66 -9.35 6.91
C THR A 7 9.96 -9.21 5.43
N GLY A 8 10.09 -7.99 4.94
CA GLY A 8 10.44 -7.73 3.54
C GLY A 8 10.58 -6.26 3.21
N GLU A 9 10.77 -6.01 1.93
CA GLU A 9 10.88 -4.68 1.34
C GLU A 9 10.00 -4.58 0.10
N ALA A 10 9.40 -3.41 -0.11
CA ALA A 10 8.64 -3.11 -1.32
C ALA A 10 9.33 -2.02 -2.15
N ILE A 11 9.31 -2.21 -3.46
CA ILE A 11 9.85 -1.26 -4.43
C ILE A 11 8.74 -0.96 -5.43
N TYR A 12 8.16 0.25 -5.34
CA TYR A 12 7.20 0.74 -6.32
C TYR A 12 7.94 1.29 -7.54
N ASN A 13 7.71 0.66 -8.69
CA ASN A 13 8.44 0.92 -9.91
C ASN A 13 7.64 1.73 -10.93
N ALA A 14 6.32 1.83 -10.77
CA ALA A 14 5.46 2.58 -11.68
C ALA A 14 4.23 3.18 -10.99
N ILE A 15 3.72 4.24 -11.62
CA ILE A 15 2.44 4.88 -11.32
C ILE A 15 1.60 4.80 -12.61
N PRO A 16 0.92 3.68 -12.88
CA PRO A 16 0.18 3.50 -14.13
C PRO A 16 -0.98 4.49 -14.27
N GLN A 17 -1.63 4.82 -13.15
CA GLN A 17 -2.74 5.75 -13.10
C GLN A 17 -2.50 6.79 -12.00
N ARG A 18 -2.48 8.08 -12.40
CA ARG A 18 -2.34 9.21 -11.48
C ARG A 18 -3.45 9.27 -10.43
N GLY A 19 -4.63 8.76 -10.78
CA GLY A 19 -5.87 8.94 -10.03
C GLY A 19 -6.50 10.31 -10.27
N GLU A 20 -7.66 10.51 -9.64
CA GLU A 20 -8.34 11.79 -9.57
C GLU A 20 -7.75 12.60 -8.42
N ILE A 21 -7.32 13.83 -8.71
CA ILE A 21 -6.73 14.72 -7.70
C ILE A 21 -7.50 16.02 -7.72
N SER A 22 -8.00 16.44 -6.56
CA SER A 22 -8.65 17.73 -6.38
C SER A 22 -7.99 18.56 -5.28
N CYS A 23 -7.89 19.86 -5.55
CA CYS A 23 -7.35 20.86 -4.64
C CYS A 23 -8.50 21.68 -4.06
N GLN A 24 -8.61 21.72 -2.74
CA GLN A 24 -9.63 22.54 -2.09
C GLN A 24 -9.37 24.03 -2.36
N GLY A 25 -10.40 24.75 -2.79
CA GLY A 25 -10.29 26.14 -3.24
C GLY A 25 -10.47 26.33 -4.75
N GLY A 26 -10.66 25.23 -5.50
CA GLY A 26 -11.01 25.28 -6.94
C GLY A 26 -9.83 25.52 -7.87
N ALA A 27 -8.61 25.61 -7.36
CA ALA A 27 -7.41 25.64 -8.17
C ALA A 27 -7.25 24.30 -8.93
N PRO A 28 -6.80 24.32 -10.20
CA PRO A 28 -6.55 23.10 -10.94
C PRO A 28 -5.41 22.32 -10.29
N ALA A 29 -5.58 21.00 -10.17
CA ALA A 29 -4.51 20.12 -9.72
C ALA A 29 -3.44 19.96 -10.81
N SER A 30 -2.16 19.96 -10.42
CA SER A 30 -1.04 19.76 -11.33
C SER A 30 -1.08 18.38 -12.00
N GLU A 31 -0.84 18.30 -13.30
CA GLU A 31 -0.78 17.02 -14.05
C GLU A 31 0.39 16.10 -13.67
N LYS A 32 1.29 16.56 -12.79
CA LYS A 32 2.43 15.76 -12.31
C LYS A 32 1.98 14.44 -11.67
N LEU A 33 2.79 13.40 -11.88
CA LEU A 33 2.60 12.11 -11.21
C LEU A 33 2.97 12.20 -9.73
N MET A 34 3.98 12.97 -9.34
CA MET A 34 4.44 13.07 -7.95
C MET A 34 4.00 14.38 -7.29
N PRO A 35 3.79 14.39 -5.95
CA PRO A 35 3.46 15.61 -5.22
C PRO A 35 4.63 16.62 -5.24
N PRO A 36 4.37 17.91 -4.94
CA PRO A 36 3.06 18.48 -4.60
C PRO A 36 2.15 18.60 -5.83
N TRP A 37 0.87 18.21 -5.67
CA TRP A 37 -0.15 18.33 -6.72
C TRP A 37 -0.95 19.63 -6.64
N CYS A 38 -1.06 20.19 -5.43
CA CYS A 38 -1.78 21.40 -5.14
C CYS A 38 -0.82 22.48 -4.64
N GLU A 39 -1.20 23.75 -4.79
CA GLU A 39 -0.42 24.84 -4.23
C GLU A 39 -0.32 24.72 -2.70
N PRO A 40 0.80 25.16 -2.10
CA PRO A 40 0.93 25.20 -0.64
C PRO A 40 -0.27 25.90 0.01
N GLY A 41 -0.81 25.33 1.09
CA GLY A 41 -2.00 25.87 1.75
C GLY A 41 -3.33 25.32 1.21
N SER A 42 -3.34 24.47 0.20
CA SER A 42 -4.55 23.79 -0.30
C SER A 42 -4.64 22.35 0.18
N LYS A 43 -5.80 21.92 0.70
CA LYS A 43 -6.03 20.49 0.99
C LYS A 43 -6.03 19.70 -0.32
N THR A 44 -5.45 18.52 -0.28
CA THR A 44 -5.32 17.65 -1.45
C THR A 44 -6.09 16.36 -1.24
N ILE A 45 -7.01 16.07 -2.14
CA ILE A 45 -7.80 14.83 -2.14
C ILE A 45 -7.32 14.01 -3.34
N VAL A 46 -6.86 12.78 -3.08
CA VAL A 46 -6.46 11.82 -4.12
C VAL A 46 -7.39 10.62 -4.07
N ARG A 47 -7.89 10.19 -5.23
CA ARG A 47 -8.75 9.02 -5.38
C ARG A 47 -8.27 8.13 -6.50
N ASN A 48 -8.39 6.82 -6.30
CA ASN A 48 -8.14 5.80 -7.33
C ASN A 48 -6.78 5.92 -8.03
N ARG A 49 -5.73 6.26 -7.27
CA ARG A 49 -4.37 6.28 -7.79
C ARG A 49 -3.78 4.88 -7.77
N GLU A 50 -3.20 4.43 -8.87
CA GLU A 50 -2.59 3.11 -8.95
C GLU A 50 -1.07 3.19 -8.77
N LEU A 51 -0.53 2.33 -7.92
CA LEU A 51 0.90 2.11 -7.76
C LEU A 51 1.19 0.63 -7.95
N THR A 52 2.23 0.32 -8.73
CA THR A 52 2.68 -1.07 -8.92
C THR A 52 4.14 -1.22 -8.53
N GLY A 53 4.45 -2.38 -7.97
CA GLY A 53 5.77 -2.65 -7.42
C GLY A 53 6.06 -4.14 -7.26
N THR A 54 7.22 -4.41 -6.70
CA THR A 54 7.68 -5.75 -6.35
C THR A 54 7.97 -5.79 -4.86
N LEU A 55 7.57 -6.88 -4.22
CA LEU A 55 7.78 -7.14 -2.82
C LEU A 55 8.72 -8.35 -2.67
N ASN A 56 9.82 -8.16 -1.96
CA ASN A 56 10.78 -9.19 -1.63
C ASN A 56 10.69 -9.49 -0.13
N SER A 57 10.44 -10.73 0.26
CA SER A 57 10.22 -11.13 1.65
C SER A 57 11.06 -12.33 2.06
N THR A 58 11.24 -12.47 3.37
CA THR A 58 11.82 -13.67 3.99
C THR A 58 10.94 -14.93 3.82
N ASP A 59 9.64 -14.77 3.53
CA ASP A 59 8.75 -15.89 3.18
C ASP A 59 8.35 -15.80 1.69
N LEU A 60 8.56 -16.91 0.97
CA LEU A 60 8.30 -16.97 -0.48
C LEU A 60 6.80 -16.93 -0.82
N ARG A 61 5.92 -17.22 0.14
CA ARG A 61 4.47 -17.02 -0.01
C ARG A 61 4.09 -15.55 -0.05
N THR A 62 5.02 -14.68 0.33
CA THR A 62 4.87 -13.23 0.37
C THR A 62 6.01 -12.58 -0.41
N SER A 63 6.41 -13.16 -1.55
CA SER A 63 7.33 -12.51 -2.49
C SER A 63 6.70 -12.48 -3.88
N GLY A 64 6.62 -11.31 -4.52
CA GLY A 64 5.94 -11.17 -5.80
C GLY A 64 5.61 -9.74 -6.19
N ASN A 65 4.65 -9.57 -7.09
CA ASN A 65 4.24 -8.25 -7.57
C ASN A 65 3.04 -7.72 -6.77
N VAL A 66 3.04 -6.43 -6.46
CA VAL A 66 1.96 -5.76 -5.76
C VAL A 66 1.40 -4.62 -6.62
N SER A 67 0.09 -4.53 -6.71
CA SER A 67 -0.64 -3.35 -7.18
C SER A 67 -1.50 -2.83 -6.03
N VAL A 68 -1.53 -1.52 -5.85
CA VAL A 68 -2.40 -0.87 -4.86
C VAL A 68 -3.22 0.23 -5.51
N ILE A 69 -4.48 0.31 -5.12
CA ILE A 69 -5.35 1.45 -5.41
C ILE A 69 -5.38 2.33 -4.16
N MET A 70 -4.90 3.55 -4.30
CA MET A 70 -4.66 4.48 -3.22
C MET A 70 -5.63 5.65 -3.24
N ASN A 71 -6.17 5.94 -2.06
CA ASN A 71 -6.94 7.11 -1.73
C ASN A 71 -6.26 7.85 -0.57
N MET A 72 -6.30 9.18 -0.60
CA MET A 72 -5.67 10.02 0.41
C MET A 72 -6.46 11.30 0.63
N ASP A 73 -6.54 11.73 1.88
CA ASP A 73 -7.00 13.08 2.25
C ASP A 73 -5.86 13.77 2.99
N LEU A 74 -5.20 14.71 2.31
CA LEU A 74 -4.01 15.39 2.81
C LEU A 74 -4.32 16.83 3.23
N ASP A 75 -3.79 17.19 4.39
CA ASP A 75 -3.85 18.55 4.90
C ASP A 75 -2.99 19.50 4.07
N SER A 76 -3.39 20.77 4.09
CA SER A 76 -2.84 21.85 3.27
C SER A 76 -1.43 22.30 3.62
N THR A 77 -0.99 22.07 4.86
CA THR A 77 0.19 22.71 5.44
C THR A 77 1.34 21.74 5.55
N SER A 78 1.05 20.53 6.05
CA SER A 78 2.06 19.49 6.28
C SER A 78 2.02 18.36 5.25
N TYR A 79 1.06 18.35 4.31
CA TYR A 79 0.88 17.22 3.39
C TYR A 79 0.77 15.88 4.14
N THR A 80 0.09 15.92 5.30
CA THR A 80 -0.16 14.77 6.15
C THR A 80 -1.62 14.39 6.10
N GLY A 81 -1.93 13.12 6.32
CA GLY A 81 -3.31 12.71 6.44
C GLY A 81 -3.52 11.22 6.31
N LYS A 82 -4.79 10.82 6.19
CA LYS A 82 -5.17 9.42 6.08
C LYS A 82 -4.98 8.91 4.67
N ILE A 83 -4.52 7.68 4.58
CA ILE A 83 -4.44 6.92 3.33
C ILE A 83 -5.18 5.61 3.49
N TRP A 84 -5.82 5.14 2.43
CA TRP A 84 -6.52 3.88 2.42
C TRP A 84 -6.75 3.38 1.01
N GLY A 85 -7.12 2.12 0.89
CA GLY A 85 -7.58 1.56 -0.37
C GLY A 85 -7.48 0.05 -0.40
N THR A 86 -7.22 -0.49 -1.58
CA THR A 86 -7.15 -1.93 -1.82
C THR A 86 -5.82 -2.32 -2.42
N PHE A 87 -5.47 -3.60 -2.26
CA PHE A 87 -4.27 -4.16 -2.86
C PHE A 87 -4.56 -5.49 -3.53
N PHE A 88 -3.75 -5.79 -4.53
CA PHE A 88 -3.64 -7.08 -5.17
C PHE A 88 -2.17 -7.48 -5.24
N TRP A 89 -1.83 -8.59 -4.62
CA TRP A 89 -0.48 -9.11 -4.53
C TRP A 89 -0.43 -10.47 -5.21
N THR A 90 0.27 -10.55 -6.33
CA THR A 90 0.48 -11.80 -7.07
C THR A 90 1.80 -12.45 -6.66
N VAL A 91 1.74 -13.73 -6.28
CA VAL A 91 2.89 -14.61 -6.10
C VAL A 91 2.95 -15.52 -7.32
N PRO A 92 4.02 -15.42 -8.15
CA PRO A 92 4.14 -16.21 -9.38
C PRO A 92 3.87 -17.70 -9.14
N ASP A 93 3.06 -18.29 -10.02
CA ASP A 93 2.71 -19.72 -10.06
C ASP A 93 1.97 -20.29 -8.84
N ARG A 94 1.56 -19.45 -7.86
CA ARG A 94 0.95 -19.93 -6.61
C ARG A 94 -0.39 -19.28 -6.27
N GLY A 95 -0.65 -18.07 -6.75
CA GLY A 95 -1.85 -17.31 -6.41
C GLY A 95 -1.47 -15.94 -5.86
N GLY A 96 -2.06 -15.53 -4.75
CA GLY A 96 -1.82 -14.19 -4.24
C GLY A 96 -2.56 -13.83 -2.97
N TRP A 97 -2.51 -12.54 -2.65
CA TRP A 97 -3.21 -11.92 -1.53
C TRP A 97 -3.99 -10.73 -2.05
N GLU A 98 -5.21 -10.55 -1.59
CA GLU A 98 -6.01 -9.37 -1.91
C GLU A 98 -6.74 -8.87 -0.67
N GLY A 99 -7.00 -7.57 -0.61
CA GLY A 99 -7.65 -6.98 0.54
C GLY A 99 -7.58 -5.47 0.58
N ALA A 100 -7.61 -4.93 1.79
CA ALA A 100 -7.65 -3.50 2.06
C ALA A 100 -6.47 -3.05 2.91
N TYR A 101 -6.17 -1.76 2.84
CA TYR A 101 -5.20 -1.14 3.71
C TYR A 101 -5.65 0.24 4.18
N GLU A 102 -5.11 0.66 5.30
CA GLU A 102 -5.27 2.00 5.85
C GLU A 102 -4.04 2.46 6.61
N GLY A 103 -3.84 3.76 6.71
CA GLY A 103 -2.68 4.31 7.38
C GLY A 103 -2.61 5.84 7.39
N GLU A 104 -1.40 6.32 7.66
CA GLU A 104 -1.06 7.74 7.73
C GLU A 104 0.08 8.04 6.77
N TYR A 105 -0.09 9.11 6.01
CA TYR A 105 0.91 9.68 5.13
C TYR A 105 1.46 10.95 5.76
N ASN A 106 2.77 11.09 5.72
CA ASN A 106 3.50 12.30 6.02
C ASN A 106 4.48 12.54 4.88
N GLY A 107 4.13 13.46 3.98
CA GLY A 107 4.89 13.73 2.76
C GLY A 107 6.34 14.18 2.99
N GLN A 108 6.72 14.52 4.22
CA GLN A 108 8.08 14.94 4.57
C GLN A 108 8.94 13.82 5.15
N THR A 109 8.35 12.80 5.77
CA THR A 109 9.10 11.86 6.61
C THR A 109 8.81 10.39 6.34
N SER A 110 7.53 10.01 6.24
CA SER A 110 7.15 8.61 6.18
C SER A 110 5.72 8.37 5.71
N VAL A 111 5.44 7.13 5.36
CA VAL A 111 4.08 6.60 5.20
C VAL A 111 4.02 5.32 6.02
N ALA A 112 3.03 5.18 6.89
CA ALA A 112 2.84 3.99 7.71
C ALA A 112 1.43 3.45 7.56
N TYR A 113 1.27 2.17 7.27
CA TYR A 113 -0.02 1.58 6.95
C TYR A 113 -0.09 0.09 7.28
N ARG A 114 -1.32 -0.42 7.37
CA ARG A 114 -1.64 -1.82 7.65
C ARG A 114 -2.45 -2.41 6.52
N TYR A 115 -2.02 -3.56 6.03
CA TYR A 115 -2.78 -4.41 5.12
C TYR A 115 -3.52 -5.49 5.90
N THR A 116 -4.74 -5.78 5.47
CA THR A 116 -5.48 -6.97 5.85
C THR A 116 -6.07 -7.60 4.60
N GLY A 117 -5.90 -8.90 4.44
CA GLY A 117 -6.38 -9.59 3.25
C GLY A 117 -6.52 -11.09 3.40
N HIS A 118 -6.98 -11.71 2.33
CA HIS A 118 -7.15 -13.16 2.21
C HIS A 118 -6.36 -13.70 1.02
N GLY A 119 -5.99 -14.98 1.13
CA GLY A 119 -5.23 -15.66 0.09
C GLY A 119 -6.13 -16.16 -1.04
N THR A 120 -5.57 -16.14 -2.25
CA THR A 120 -6.14 -16.70 -3.48
C THR A 120 -5.23 -17.83 -4.00
N GLY A 121 -5.75 -18.70 -4.87
CA GLY A 121 -4.99 -19.84 -5.41
C GLY A 121 -4.59 -20.84 -4.31
N GLU A 122 -3.30 -21.18 -4.21
CA GLU A 122 -2.75 -22.08 -3.19
C GLU A 122 -2.98 -21.57 -1.76
N PHE A 123 -3.13 -20.25 -1.59
CA PHE A 123 -3.32 -19.61 -0.29
C PHE A 123 -4.79 -19.48 0.11
N HIS A 124 -5.70 -20.12 -0.63
CA HIS A 124 -7.11 -20.16 -0.25
C HIS A 124 -7.28 -20.59 1.21
N ASN A 125 -8.21 -19.94 1.91
CA ASN A 125 -8.45 -20.06 3.36
C ASN A 125 -7.36 -19.50 4.29
N MET A 126 -6.30 -18.90 3.78
CA MET A 126 -5.31 -18.17 4.59
C MET A 126 -5.65 -16.68 4.68
N LYS A 127 -5.19 -16.03 5.74
CA LYS A 127 -5.25 -14.57 5.89
C LYS A 127 -3.85 -13.98 6.00
N ILE A 128 -3.74 -12.69 5.68
CA ILE A 128 -2.51 -11.93 5.87
C ILE A 128 -2.79 -10.64 6.61
N GLU A 129 -1.90 -10.32 7.54
CA GLU A 129 -1.84 -9.03 8.21
C GLU A 129 -0.42 -8.48 8.03
N VAL A 130 -0.29 -7.26 7.52
CA VAL A 130 1.02 -6.66 7.25
C VAL A 130 1.03 -5.24 7.77
N TYR A 131 2.13 -4.85 8.39
CA TYR A 131 2.46 -3.47 8.69
C TYR A 131 3.62 -3.03 7.82
N ALA A 132 3.47 -1.90 7.15
CA ALA A 132 4.48 -1.32 6.29
C ALA A 132 4.81 0.10 6.73
N ILE A 133 6.10 0.44 6.65
CA ILE A 133 6.60 1.80 6.78
C ILE A 133 7.48 2.09 5.57
N TRP A 134 7.09 3.09 4.80
CA TRP A 134 8.00 3.78 3.90
C TRP A 134 8.62 4.97 4.63
N ALA A 135 9.94 5.13 4.50
CA ALA A 135 10.64 6.30 5.02
C ALA A 135 11.54 6.92 3.95
N ALA A 136 11.55 8.26 3.90
CA ALA A 136 12.33 9.01 2.94
C ALA A 136 13.83 8.60 3.02
N GLY A 137 14.41 8.24 1.87
CA GLY A 137 15.81 7.79 1.77
C GLY A 137 16.10 6.38 2.30
N LYS A 138 15.09 5.67 2.83
CA LYS A 138 15.25 4.30 3.38
C LYS A 138 14.42 3.24 2.64
N GLY A 139 13.48 3.67 1.80
CA GLY A 139 12.56 2.78 1.09
C GLY A 139 11.43 2.27 1.98
N GLU A 140 10.69 1.28 1.47
CA GLU A 140 9.62 0.64 2.21
C GLU A 140 10.07 -0.68 2.84
N ARG A 141 9.72 -0.83 4.12
CA ARG A 141 9.90 -2.07 4.87
C ARG A 141 8.56 -2.55 5.38
N LEU A 142 8.40 -3.86 5.40
CA LEU A 142 7.18 -4.50 5.85
C LEU A 142 7.48 -5.67 6.78
N SER A 143 6.60 -5.85 7.75
CA SER A 143 6.54 -7.00 8.64
C SER A 143 5.10 -7.49 8.72
N GLY A 144 4.89 -8.79 8.72
CA GLY A 144 3.54 -9.31 8.65
C GLY A 144 3.45 -10.75 9.08
N HIS A 145 2.23 -11.26 9.12
CA HIS A 145 1.89 -12.61 9.56
C HIS A 145 0.97 -13.25 8.52
N ILE A 146 1.25 -14.50 8.19
CA ILE A 146 0.33 -15.40 7.48
C ILE A 146 -0.40 -16.21 8.55
N ILE A 147 -1.73 -16.19 8.49
CA ILE A 147 -2.61 -16.89 9.43
C ILE A 147 -3.26 -18.05 8.67
N GLU A 148 -2.90 -19.27 9.08
CA GLU A 148 -3.39 -20.50 8.46
C GLU A 148 -4.46 -21.16 9.34
N PRO A 149 -5.50 -21.75 8.70
CA PRO A 149 -6.48 -22.53 9.44
C PRO A 149 -5.80 -23.73 10.09
N ASP A 150 -6.29 -24.14 11.26
CA ASP A 150 -5.80 -25.35 11.92
C ASP A 150 -6.17 -26.57 11.08
N ARG A 151 -5.19 -27.14 10.36
CA ARG A 151 -5.38 -28.39 9.62
C ARG A 151 -5.16 -29.56 10.57
N GLY A 152 -6.01 -29.66 11.59
CA GLY A 152 -5.92 -30.69 12.63
C GLY A 152 -5.48 -32.04 12.07
N ARG A 153 -4.53 -32.67 12.78
CA ARG A 153 -4.12 -34.06 12.50
C ARG A 153 -5.31 -35.00 12.46
#